data_AF-A0A068UXF9-F1
#
_entry.id   AF-A0A068UXF9-F1
#
_cell.length_a   1.000
_cell.length_b   1.000
_cell.length_c   1.000
_cell.angle_alpha   90.00
_cell.angle_beta   90.00
_cell.angle_gamma   90.00
#
_symmetry.space_group_name_H-M   'P 1'
#
loop_
_entity.id
_entity.type
_entity.pdbx_description
1 polymer ?
#
loop_
_entity_poly.entity_id
_entity_poly.type
_entity_poly.pdbx_seq_one_letter_code
_entity_poly.pdbx_strand_id
1 'polypeptide(L)'
;MFDSNNWMTNSKVDLLNLTPILDACPLLEQFRLLARCPGRNAKRGGAWPPRHHAHLKEMEFDGFRGTMNEIAFASFLLRSASELERLCIRSSYSTYFADFTWTEHPDYEIYPEERQEIYKQLMGQALSSKVKVIFS
;
A
#
# COMPACT_ATOMS: atom_id res chain seq x y z
N MET A 1 1.74 -21.65 -28.79
CA MET A 1 1.66 -22.05 -27.37
C MET A 1 2.30 -20.92 -26.60
N PHE A 2 1.49 -19.99 -26.08
CA PHE A 2 1.99 -18.84 -25.32
C PHE A 2 2.30 -19.33 -23.91
N ASP A 3 3.55 -19.15 -23.49
CA ASP A 3 4.00 -19.52 -22.15
C ASP A 3 3.43 -18.51 -21.15
N SER A 4 2.27 -18.82 -20.59
CA SER A 4 1.49 -17.95 -19.69
C SER A 4 2.15 -17.68 -18.33
N ASN A 5 3.39 -18.12 -18.11
CA ASN A 5 4.06 -18.09 -16.81
C ASN A 5 5.25 -17.14 -16.72
N ASN A 6 5.62 -16.44 -17.80
CA ASN A 6 6.86 -15.63 -17.83
C ASN A 6 6.70 -14.16 -17.39
N TRP A 7 5.50 -13.68 -17.06
CA TRP A 7 5.28 -12.32 -16.55
C TRP A 7 5.36 -12.22 -15.01
N MET A 8 5.51 -13.35 -14.31
CA MET A 8 5.63 -13.38 -12.84
C MET A 8 7.07 -13.40 -12.33
N THR A 9 8.07 -13.51 -13.22
CA THR A 9 9.48 -13.55 -12.81
C THR A 9 10.19 -12.27 -13.27
N ASN A 10 10.65 -11.51 -12.28
CA ASN A 10 11.75 -10.54 -12.35
C ASN A 10 11.45 -9.03 -12.45
N SER A 11 10.21 -8.54 -12.37
CA SER A 11 10.00 -7.14 -11.97
C SER A 11 9.96 -7.08 -10.43
N LYS A 12 11.03 -6.56 -9.83
CA LYS A 12 11.05 -6.21 -8.41
C LYS A 12 10.14 -4.99 -8.20
N VAL A 13 8.82 -5.19 -8.21
CA VAL A 13 7.87 -4.12 -7.86
C VAL A 13 8.28 -3.50 -6.53
N ASP A 14 8.66 -2.23 -6.56
CA ASP A 14 9.08 -1.43 -5.42
C ASP A 14 8.08 -0.28 -5.31
N LEU A 15 7.44 -0.13 -4.15
CA LEU A 15 6.40 0.89 -3.98
C LEU A 15 6.99 2.30 -3.93
N LEU A 16 8.31 2.42 -3.73
CA LEU A 16 9.02 3.68 -3.91
C LEU A 16 8.82 4.26 -5.32
N ASN A 17 8.64 3.41 -6.34
CA ASN A 17 8.41 3.83 -7.72
C ASN A 17 7.05 4.51 -7.92
N LEU A 18 6.16 4.51 -6.92
CA LEU A 18 4.89 5.24 -6.96
C LEU A 18 5.03 6.71 -6.54
N THR A 19 6.16 7.09 -5.91
CA THR A 19 6.38 8.48 -5.46
C THR A 19 6.23 9.52 -6.58
N PRO A 20 6.70 9.30 -7.83
CA PRO A 20 6.51 10.27 -8.90
C PRO A 20 5.04 10.50 -9.28
N ILE A 21 4.15 9.51 -9.08
CA ILE A 21 2.71 9.66 -9.33
C ILE A 21 2.09 10.60 -8.30
N LEU A 22 2.46 10.44 -7.03
CA LEU A 22 2.02 11.33 -5.95
C LEU A 22 2.54 12.76 -6.17
N ASP A 23 3.74 12.90 -6.73
CA ASP A 23 4.32 14.20 -7.09
C ASP A 23 3.61 14.89 -8.24
N ALA A 24 3.22 14.12 -9.26
CA ALA A 24 2.48 14.62 -10.41
C ALA A 24 1.07 15.10 -10.03
N CYS A 25 0.55 14.66 -8.88
CA CYS A 25 -0.79 14.95 -8.41
C CYS A 25 -0.78 15.66 -7.04
N PRO A 26 -0.30 16.91 -6.94
CA PRO A 26 -0.13 17.59 -5.65
C PRO A 26 -1.45 17.90 -4.92
N LEU A 27 -2.57 17.93 -5.64
CA LEU A 27 -3.92 18.16 -5.10
C LEU A 27 -4.71 16.86 -4.90
N LEU A 28 -4.04 15.70 -4.97
CA LEU A 28 -4.69 14.39 -4.82
C LEU A 28 -5.27 14.26 -3.41
N GLU A 29 -6.60 14.12 -3.31
CA GLU A 29 -7.28 13.94 -2.03
C GLU A 29 -7.48 12.48 -1.65
N GLN A 30 -7.67 11.62 -2.65
CA GLN A 30 -7.95 10.20 -2.47
C GLN A 30 -7.04 9.37 -3.35
N PHE A 31 -6.35 8.39 -2.77
CA PHE A 31 -5.50 7.46 -3.50
C PHE A 31 -5.92 6.03 -3.20
N ARG A 32 -6.20 5.24 -4.24
CA ARG A 32 -6.49 3.81 -4.11
C ARG A 32 -5.43 3.02 -4.85
N LEU A 33 -4.80 2.09 -4.14
CA LEU A 33 -3.75 1.23 -4.64
C LEU A 33 -4.13 -0.23 -4.42
N LEU A 34 -4.18 -0.98 -5.53
CA LEU A 34 -4.15 -2.43 -5.50
C LEU A 34 -2.73 -2.86 -5.87
N ALA A 35 -1.99 -3.40 -4.91
CA ALA A 35 -0.64 -3.88 -5.15
C ALA A 35 -0.35 -5.11 -4.28
N ARG A 36 0.27 -6.11 -4.89
CA ARG A 36 0.72 -7.32 -4.20
C ARG A 36 2.23 -7.39 -4.34
N CYS A 37 2.97 -7.17 -3.25
CA CYS A 37 4.43 -7.23 -3.30
C CYS A 37 4.93 -8.65 -2.99
N PRO A 38 5.60 -9.35 -3.93
CA PRO A 38 6.20 -10.64 -3.62
C PRO A 38 7.47 -10.49 -2.76
N GLY A 39 7.70 -11.42 -1.82
CA GLY A 39 8.91 -11.48 -1.00
C GLY A 39 8.86 -10.61 0.26
N ARG A 40 8.21 -11.13 1.31
CA ARG A 40 7.97 -10.48 2.61
C ARG A 40 9.19 -9.81 3.24
N ASN A 41 10.36 -10.46 3.13
CA ASN A 41 11.63 -10.00 3.69
C ASN A 41 12.63 -9.49 2.64
N ALA A 42 12.20 -9.36 1.38
CA ALA A 42 13.09 -8.82 0.36
C ALA A 42 13.41 -7.37 0.73
N LYS A 43 14.70 -7.05 0.90
CA LYS A 43 15.14 -5.66 1.00
C LYS A 43 14.77 -4.95 -0.30
N ARG A 44 13.66 -4.22 -0.25
CA ARG A 44 13.16 -3.34 -1.30
C ARG A 44 13.08 -1.94 -0.70
N GLY A 45 13.20 -0.93 -1.55
CA GLY A 45 13.26 0.47 -1.16
C GLY A 45 14.66 1.07 -1.18
N GLY A 46 14.66 2.39 -1.05
CA GLY A 46 15.80 3.28 -0.86
C GLY A 46 15.39 4.37 0.13
N ALA A 47 16.07 5.52 0.10
CA ALA A 47 15.62 6.66 0.89
C ALA A 47 14.29 7.18 0.35
N TRP A 48 13.23 7.12 1.17
CA TRP A 48 11.97 7.77 0.84
C TRP A 48 12.19 9.29 0.81
N PRO A 49 11.77 9.98 -0.26
CA PRO A 49 12.04 11.40 -0.40
C PRO A 49 11.28 12.20 0.67
N PRO A 50 11.86 13.30 1.20
CA PRO A 50 11.21 14.15 2.20
C PRO A 50 10.14 15.01 1.51
N ARG A 51 8.93 14.46 1.36
CA ARG A 51 7.84 15.08 0.60
C ARG A 51 6.65 15.41 1.48
N HIS A 52 5.86 16.38 1.02
CA HIS A 52 4.64 16.82 1.67
C HIS A 52 3.46 16.68 0.70
N HIS A 53 2.56 15.77 1.00
CA HIS A 53 1.32 15.51 0.26
C HIS A 53 0.14 16.06 1.06
N ALA A 54 0.11 17.38 1.21
CA ALA A 54 -0.78 18.08 2.14
C ALA A 54 -2.28 17.95 1.82
N HIS A 55 -2.65 17.54 0.61
CA HIS A 55 -4.06 17.41 0.23
C HIS A 55 -4.59 15.98 0.36
N LEU A 56 -3.73 14.98 0.55
CA LEU A 56 -4.13 13.58 0.62
C LEU A 56 -4.84 13.30 1.95
N LYS A 57 -6.15 13.04 1.87
CA LYS A 57 -7.03 12.77 3.01
C LYS A 57 -7.30 11.29 3.19
N GLU A 58 -7.33 10.54 2.09
CA GLU A 58 -7.69 9.12 2.12
C GLU A 58 -6.76 8.27 1.28
N MET A 59 -6.35 7.14 1.87
CA MET A 59 -5.60 6.10 1.19
C MET A 59 -6.31 4.75 1.39
N GLU A 60 -6.51 4.02 0.31
CA GLU A 60 -6.95 2.63 0.31
C GLU A 60 -5.86 1.74 -0.27
N PHE A 61 -5.44 0.73 0.49
CA PHE A 61 -4.41 -0.22 0.08
C PHE A 61 -4.98 -1.65 0.12
N ASP A 62 -5.33 -2.16 -1.06
CA ASP A 62 -5.86 -3.50 -1.26
C ASP A 62 -4.75 -4.49 -1.66
N GLY A 63 -4.88 -5.76 -1.24
CA GLY A 63 -3.88 -6.82 -1.49
C GLY A 63 -2.67 -6.80 -0.55
N PHE A 64 -2.79 -6.14 0.61
CA PHE A 64 -1.71 -5.94 1.57
C PHE A 64 -1.31 -7.23 2.29
N ARG A 65 -0.01 -7.57 2.27
CA ARG A 65 0.53 -8.82 2.84
C ARG A 65 1.45 -8.61 4.04
N GLY A 66 1.62 -7.36 4.49
CA GLY A 66 2.52 -7.02 5.59
C GLY A 66 4.01 -7.12 5.22
N THR A 67 4.34 -7.01 3.93
CA THR A 67 5.74 -7.04 3.50
C THR A 67 6.46 -5.76 3.94
N MET A 68 7.79 -5.83 4.09
CA MET A 68 8.57 -4.63 4.46
C MET A 68 8.36 -3.45 3.50
N ASN A 69 8.19 -3.73 2.20
CA ASN A 69 7.95 -2.71 1.17
C ASN A 69 6.59 -2.01 1.37
N GLU A 70 5.54 -2.79 1.63
CA GLU A 70 4.17 -2.30 1.87
C GLU A 70 4.09 -1.46 3.15
N ILE A 71 4.71 -1.94 4.23
CA ILE A 71 4.79 -1.20 5.50
C ILE A 71 5.59 0.09 5.33
N ALA A 72 6.69 0.06 4.58
CA ALA A 72 7.51 1.25 4.32
C ALA A 72 6.74 2.31 3.51
N PHE A 73 5.97 1.89 2.51
CA PHE A 73 5.11 2.79 1.74
C PHE A 73 4.00 3.41 2.58
N ALA A 74 3.27 2.60 3.37
CA ALA A 74 2.25 3.09 4.29
C ALA A 74 2.84 4.07 5.32
N SER A 75 4.03 3.76 5.85
CA SER A 75 4.77 4.64 6.76
C SER A 75 5.18 5.94 6.09
N PHE A 76 5.60 5.90 4.82
CA PHE A 76 5.91 7.10 4.05
C PHE A 76 4.69 8.01 3.90
N LEU A 77 3.52 7.47 3.57
CA LEU A 77 2.28 8.26 3.49
C LEU A 77 1.92 8.91 4.83
N LEU A 78 2.01 8.15 5.92
CA LEU A 78 1.75 8.65 7.28
C LEU A 78 2.71 9.77 7.72
N ARG A 79 3.94 9.76 7.18
CA ARG A 79 4.96 10.79 7.41
C ARG A 79 4.92 11.97 6.44
N SER A 80 4.16 11.89 5.35
CA SER A 80 4.20 12.89 4.27
C SER A 80 2.87 13.59 4.04
N ALA A 81 1.74 12.96 4.40
CA ALA A 81 0.41 13.51 4.24
C ALA A 81 -0.14 14.02 5.58
N SER A 82 -0.02 15.33 5.84
CA SER A 82 -0.47 15.96 7.09
C SER A 82 -1.98 15.93 7.29
N GLU A 83 -2.75 16.00 6.20
CA GLU A 83 -4.21 15.98 6.21
C GLU A 83 -4.79 14.57 6.06
N LEU A 84 -3.97 13.52 6.14
CA LEU A 84 -4.44 12.14 6.03
C LEU A 84 -5.37 11.82 7.21
N GLU A 85 -6.62 11.52 6.89
CA GLU A 85 -7.66 11.16 7.85
C GLU A 85 -7.84 9.65 7.95
N ARG A 86 -7.70 8.95 6.82
CA ARG A 86 -7.96 7.51 6.72
C ARG A 86 -6.89 6.80 5.90
N LEU A 87 -6.34 5.74 6.49
CA LEU A 87 -5.53 4.74 5.80
C LEU A 87 -6.22 3.38 5.98
N CYS A 88 -6.90 2.92 4.95
CA CYS A 88 -7.58 1.63 4.92
C CYS A 88 -6.66 0.59 4.30
N ILE A 89 -6.39 -0.49 5.03
CA ILE A 89 -5.54 -1.59 4.61
C ILE A 89 -6.40 -2.86 4.55
N ARG A 90 -6.39 -3.52 3.39
CA ARG A 90 -7.13 -4.76 3.16
C ARG A 90 -6.18 -5.83 2.65
N SER A 91 -6.28 -7.03 3.22
CA SER A 91 -5.60 -8.18 2.63
C SER A 91 -6.31 -8.63 1.36
N SER A 92 -7.64 -8.56 1.32
CA SER A 92 -8.41 -8.89 0.13
C SER A 92 -8.15 -7.90 -1.02
N TYR A 93 -8.41 -8.38 -2.23
CA TYR A 93 -8.33 -7.56 -3.44
C TYR A 93 -9.34 -8.05 -4.47
N SER A 94 -9.77 -7.16 -5.35
CA SER A 94 -10.70 -7.49 -6.43
C SER A 94 -10.01 -7.35 -7.79
N THR A 95 -10.23 -8.31 -8.68
CA THR A 95 -9.76 -8.22 -10.07
C THR A 95 -10.93 -8.04 -11.00
N TYR A 96 -10.74 -7.23 -12.03
CA TYR A 96 -11.70 -7.06 -13.12
C TYR A 96 -11.37 -8.01 -14.26
N PHE A 97 -12.33 -8.87 -14.62
CA PHE A 97 -12.16 -9.85 -15.68
C PHE A 97 -12.74 -9.38 -17.01
N ALA A 98 -12.30 -10.02 -18.09
CA ALA A 98 -12.74 -9.71 -19.46
C ALA A 98 -14.23 -9.97 -19.69
N ASP A 99 -14.88 -10.75 -18.81
CA ASP A 99 -16.31 -10.97 -18.78
C ASP A 99 -17.09 -9.85 -18.05
N PHE A 100 -16.42 -8.73 -17.76
CA PHE A 100 -16.96 -7.56 -17.09
C PHE A 100 -17.39 -7.80 -15.64
N THR A 101 -16.91 -8.87 -15.00
CA THR A 101 -17.20 -9.17 -13.59
C THR A 101 -16.06 -8.75 -12.66
N TRP A 102 -16.44 -8.35 -11.45
CA TRP A 102 -15.51 -8.21 -10.33
C TRP A 102 -15.52 -9.50 -9.53
N THR A 103 -14.34 -10.07 -9.29
CA THR A 103 -14.19 -11.18 -8.35
C THR A 103 -13.35 -10.71 -7.18
N GLU A 104 -13.89 -10.85 -5.98
CA GLU A 104 -13.14 -10.66 -4.75
C GLU A 104 -12.31 -11.91 -4.47
N HIS A 105 -11.03 -11.69 -4.20
CA HIS A 105 -10.10 -12.73 -3.82
C HIS A 105 -9.73 -12.52 -2.36
N PRO A 106 -10.06 -13.46 -1.46
CA PRO A 106 -9.42 -13.50 -0.16
C PRO A 106 -7.93 -13.78 -0.41
N ASP A 107 -7.06 -12.84 -0.07
CA ASP A 107 -5.61 -13.09 -0.07
C ASP A 107 -5.18 -13.71 1.26
N TYR A 108 -3.87 -13.80 1.46
CA TYR A 108 -3.22 -14.17 2.71
C TYR A 108 -3.79 -13.41 3.92
N GLU A 109 -4.23 -14.16 4.93
CA GLU A 109 -4.66 -13.61 6.21
C GLU A 109 -3.43 -13.27 7.06
N ILE A 110 -3.29 -11.99 7.41
CA ILE A 110 -2.25 -11.54 8.33
C ILE A 110 -2.67 -11.96 9.73
N TYR A 111 -1.82 -12.73 10.40
CA TYR A 111 -2.09 -13.20 11.76
C TYR A 111 -2.37 -12.02 12.71
N PRO A 112 -3.30 -12.15 13.67
CA PRO A 112 -3.69 -11.05 14.56
C PRO A 112 -2.52 -10.38 15.29
N GLU A 113 -1.53 -11.15 15.74
CA GLU A 113 -0.33 -10.63 16.40
C GLU A 113 0.54 -9.79 15.46
N GLU A 114 0.71 -10.23 14.21
CA GLU A 114 1.45 -9.49 13.20
C GLU A 114 0.70 -8.22 12.81
N ARG A 115 -0.61 -8.31 12.59
CA ARG A 115 -1.46 -7.15 12.32
C ARG A 115 -1.34 -6.11 13.42
N GLN A 116 -1.32 -6.53 14.69
CA GLN A 116 -1.18 -5.62 15.82
C GLN A 116 0.20 -4.94 15.85
N GLU A 117 1.27 -5.68 15.50
CA GLU A 117 2.61 -5.11 15.44
C GLU A 117 2.75 -4.11 14.29
N ILE A 118 2.26 -4.46 13.10
CA ILE A 118 2.22 -3.54 11.95
C ILE A 118 1.41 -2.30 12.30
N TYR A 119 0.25 -2.45 12.93
CA TYR A 119 -0.57 -1.32 13.36
C TYR A 119 0.20 -0.38 14.29
N LYS A 120 0.88 -0.91 15.33
CA LYS A 120 1.71 -0.11 16.24
C LYS A 120 2.84 0.60 15.48
N GLN A 121 3.52 -0.12 14.59
CA GLN A 121 4.58 0.45 13.77
C GLN A 121 4.06 1.62 12.94
N LEU A 122 2.95 1.44 12.23
CA LEU A 122 2.34 2.48 11.39
C LEU A 122 1.89 3.69 12.21
N MET A 123 1.16 3.47 13.31
CA MET A 123 0.72 4.56 14.18
C MET A 123 1.90 5.35 14.77
N GLY A 124 3.03 4.70 15.05
CA GLY A 124 4.26 5.37 15.46
C GLY A 124 4.90 6.27 14.38
N GLN A 125 4.46 6.18 13.13
CA GLN A 125 4.93 7.01 12.02
C GLN A 125 3.96 8.12 11.62
N ALA A 126 2.75 8.14 12.19
CA ALA A 126 1.72 9.11 11.86
C ALA A 126 2.10 10.54 12.31
N LEU A 127 2.10 11.49 11.37
CA LEU A 127 2.23 12.92 11.71
C LEU A 127 0.99 13.48 12.40
N SER A 128 -0.18 13.02 11.99
CA SER A 128 -1.47 13.51 12.46
C SER A 128 -2.07 12.54 13.46
N SER A 129 -2.42 13.02 14.65
CA SER A 129 -3.18 12.23 15.63
C SER A 129 -4.62 11.97 15.20
N LYS A 130 -5.09 12.60 14.12
CA LYS A 130 -6.44 12.41 13.57
C LYS A 130 -6.53 11.21 12.64
N VAL A 131 -5.41 10.73 12.11
CA VAL A 131 -5.42 9.64 11.14
C VAL A 131 -5.93 8.36 11.78
N LYS A 132 -6.81 7.67 11.08
CA LYS A 132 -7.30 6.35 11.44
C LYS A 132 -6.69 5.32 10.50
N VAL A 133 -5.84 4.45 11.04
CA VAL A 133 -5.38 3.25 10.32
C VAL A 133 -6.39 2.14 10.56
N ILE A 134 -7.03 1.65 9.50
CA ILE A 134 -8.12 0.67 9.57
C ILE A 134 -7.67 -0.57 8.80
N PHE A 135 -7.63 -1.70 9.49
CA PHE A 135 -7.44 -3.01 8.87
C PHE A 135 -8.82 -3.67 8.72
N SER A 136 -9.23 -3.96 7.48
CA SER A 136 -10.48 -4.67 7.18
C SER A 136 -10.22 -6.01 6.53
#